data_AF-J9V862-F1
#
_entry.id   AF-J9V862-F1
#
_cell.length_a   1.000
_cell.length_b   1.000
_cell.length_c   1.000
_cell.angle_alpha   90.00
_cell.angle_beta   90.00
_cell.angle_gamma   90.00
#
_symmetry.space_group_name_H-M   'P 1'
#
loop_
_entity.id
_entity.type
_entity.pdbx_description
1 polymer ?
#
loop_
_entity_poly.entity_id
_entity_poly.type
_entity_poly.pdbx_seq_one_letter_code
_entity_poly.pdbx_strand_id
1 'polypeptide(L)'
;IEDYFITWKEKFWPTVCDFFGIESTGEDVLMRQYRLLEQPDVGADRIYTGEVARLHSLQTQRPPFDAKNPFLAPIKVNRELHKAGDRSCMHVEFDIEGSKMRYEAGDHLAMYPVNDRDLVERLGKLCNADLETIFSLINTDTDSSKKHPFPCPTTYRTALTHYLEITALPRTHILKELAEYCTEEKDKEFLRFISSTAPEGKAKYQEWIQDSSRNVVHVLEDIPSCHPPIDHVCELLPRLQPRYYSISSSSKLHPTTVHVTAVL
;
A
#
# COMPACT_ATOMS: atom_id res chain seq x y z
N ILE A 1 4.54 -8.92 14.75
CA ILE A 1 5.51 -9.27 13.67
C ILE A 1 6.61 -8.22 13.60
N GLU A 2 6.28 -6.93 13.57
CA GLU A 2 7.25 -5.83 13.57
C GLU A 2 8.26 -5.92 14.73
N ASP A 3 7.79 -6.07 15.97
CA ASP A 3 8.68 -6.16 17.14
C ASP A 3 9.68 -7.32 17.06
N TYR A 4 9.22 -8.50 16.61
CA TYR A 4 10.09 -9.66 16.42
C TYR A 4 11.18 -9.39 15.38
N PHE A 5 10.83 -8.73 14.27
CA PHE A 5 11.79 -8.36 13.24
C PHE A 5 12.81 -7.34 13.77
N ILE A 6 12.37 -6.31 14.50
CA ILE A 6 13.25 -5.30 15.08
C ILE A 6 14.23 -5.94 16.08
N THR A 7 13.72 -6.72 17.03
CA THR A 7 14.55 -7.40 18.04
C THR A 7 15.53 -8.39 17.41
N TRP A 8 15.15 -9.06 16.32
CA TRP A 8 16.06 -9.89 15.55
C TRP A 8 17.13 -9.05 14.84
N LYS A 9 16.73 -7.96 14.15
CA LYS A 9 17.63 -7.08 13.38
C LYS A 9 18.71 -6.45 14.26
N GLU A 10 18.35 -6.03 15.47
CA GLU A 10 19.28 -5.45 16.46
C GLU A 10 20.36 -6.42 16.91
N LYS A 11 20.07 -7.73 16.90
CA LYS A 11 21.07 -8.76 17.22
C LYS A 11 21.85 -9.20 15.98
N PHE A 12 21.18 -9.21 14.83
CA PHE A 12 21.73 -9.69 13.57
C PHE A 12 22.93 -8.86 13.12
N TRP A 13 22.79 -7.53 13.01
CA TRP A 13 23.86 -6.70 12.45
C TRP A 13 25.15 -6.70 13.28
N PRO A 14 25.12 -6.57 14.63
CA PRO A 14 26.33 -6.73 15.44
C PRO A 14 26.99 -8.10 15.23
N THR A 15 26.19 -9.18 15.17
CA THR A 15 26.72 -10.54 14.92
C THR A 15 27.42 -10.64 13.56
N VAL A 16 26.88 -9.99 12.53
CA VAL A 16 27.49 -9.95 11.18
C VAL A 16 28.80 -9.14 11.21
N CYS A 17 28.80 -7.96 11.83
CA CYS A 17 29.99 -7.14 12.00
C CYS A 17 31.12 -7.90 12.70
N ASP A 18 30.80 -8.58 13.81
CA ASP A 18 31.76 -9.39 14.57
C ASP A 18 32.31 -10.56 13.73
N PHE A 19 31.45 -11.26 12.98
CA PHE A 19 31.86 -12.41 12.18
C PHE A 19 32.77 -12.02 11.00
N PHE A 20 32.48 -10.91 10.32
CA PHE A 20 33.26 -10.46 9.17
C PHE A 20 34.38 -9.47 9.52
N GLY A 21 34.50 -9.06 10.78
CA GLY A 21 35.49 -8.07 11.22
C GLY A 21 35.26 -6.69 10.61
N ILE A 22 34.00 -6.29 10.46
CA ILE A 22 33.59 -5.01 9.86
C ILE A 22 33.16 -4.05 10.98
N GLU A 23 33.74 -2.85 11.01
CA GLU A 23 33.29 -1.79 11.91
C GLU A 23 32.02 -1.12 11.37
N SER A 24 31.01 -0.96 12.22
CA SER A 24 29.83 -0.17 11.89
C SER A 24 30.19 1.31 11.94
N THR A 25 29.81 2.07 10.92
CA THR A 25 29.94 3.54 10.93
C THR A 25 29.00 4.21 11.93
N GLY A 26 28.01 3.48 12.48
CA GLY A 26 27.04 3.99 13.45
C GLY A 26 26.05 5.01 12.89
N GLU A 27 26.16 5.38 11.62
CA GLU A 27 25.30 6.35 10.97
C GLU A 27 24.09 5.64 10.37
N ASP A 28 22.92 5.86 10.97
CA ASP A 28 21.63 5.62 10.30
C ASP A 28 21.47 6.67 9.19
N VAL A 29 22.08 6.43 8.03
CA VAL A 29 21.91 7.30 6.87
C VAL A 29 20.57 6.96 6.22
N LEU A 30 19.62 7.89 6.31
CA LEU A 30 18.37 7.82 5.57
C LEU A 30 18.69 8.10 4.09
N MET A 31 18.78 7.03 3.29
CA MET A 31 19.04 7.13 1.86
C MET A 31 17.82 6.72 1.06
N ARG A 32 17.43 7.58 0.13
CA ARG A 32 16.34 7.29 -0.80
C ARG A 32 16.72 6.19 -1.76
N GLN A 33 15.84 5.20 -1.87
CA GLN A 33 15.93 4.11 -2.83
C GLN A 33 15.50 4.55 -4.23
N TYR A 34 14.65 5.57 -4.35
CA TYR A 34 14.20 6.07 -5.64
C TYR A 34 14.44 7.57 -5.79
N ARG A 35 14.82 7.98 -7.00
CA ARG A 35 14.84 9.39 -7.40
C ARG A 35 13.53 9.76 -8.09
N LEU A 36 13.02 10.95 -7.79
CA LEU A 36 11.88 11.54 -8.47
C LEU A 36 12.25 11.99 -9.89
N LEU A 37 11.35 11.73 -10.83
CA LEU A 37 11.35 12.33 -12.16
C LEU A 37 9.92 12.78 -12.48
N GLU A 38 9.67 14.09 -12.46
CA GLU A 38 8.41 14.67 -12.95
C GLU A 38 8.40 14.72 -14.48
N GLN A 39 7.24 14.45 -15.08
CA GLN A 39 7.12 14.23 -16.51
C GLN A 39 5.83 14.87 -17.08
N PRO A 40 5.69 16.21 -17.04
CA PRO A 40 4.45 16.90 -17.42
C PRO A 40 4.06 16.70 -18.90
N ASP A 41 5.02 16.45 -19.78
CA ASP A 41 4.80 16.32 -21.23
C ASP A 41 4.55 14.87 -21.71
N VAL A 42 4.41 13.91 -20.79
CA VAL A 42 4.12 12.52 -21.17
C VAL A 42 2.69 12.41 -21.70
N GLY A 43 2.56 12.03 -22.97
CA GLY A 43 1.27 11.69 -23.57
C GLY A 43 0.47 10.69 -22.73
N ALA A 44 -0.84 10.92 -22.63
CA ALA A 44 -1.76 10.14 -21.79
C ALA A 44 -1.76 8.64 -22.11
N ASP A 45 -1.43 8.26 -23.35
CA ASP A 45 -1.28 6.88 -23.80
C ASP A 45 -0.06 6.15 -23.22
N ARG A 46 0.80 6.84 -22.45
CA ARG A 46 1.96 6.26 -21.77
C ARG A 46 1.86 6.27 -20.25
N ILE A 47 0.74 6.77 -19.71
CA ILE A 47 0.52 6.94 -18.27
C ILE A 47 -0.31 5.77 -17.74
N TYR A 48 0.18 5.12 -16.69
CA TYR A 48 -0.59 4.12 -15.97
C TYR A 48 -1.74 4.76 -15.18
N THR A 49 -2.91 4.14 -15.24
CA THR A 49 -4.18 4.65 -14.68
C THR A 49 -4.82 3.69 -13.66
N GLY A 50 -4.07 2.67 -13.21
CA GLY A 50 -4.48 1.71 -12.19
C GLY A 50 -4.16 0.26 -12.54
N GLU A 51 -3.60 0.01 -13.74
CA GLU A 51 -3.23 -1.34 -14.17
C GLU A 51 -2.10 -1.92 -13.32
N VAL A 52 -2.16 -3.22 -13.03
CA VAL A 52 -1.22 -3.87 -12.10
C VAL A 52 0.19 -4.01 -12.68
N ALA A 53 0.31 -4.24 -13.99
CA ALA A 53 1.59 -4.54 -14.62
C ALA A 53 1.72 -3.99 -16.03
N ARG A 54 0.83 -4.38 -16.96
CA ARG A 54 0.91 -3.97 -18.36
C ARG A 54 0.03 -2.74 -18.60
N LEU A 55 0.61 -1.71 -19.17
CA LEU A 55 -0.10 -0.50 -19.58
C LEU A 55 -1.30 -0.83 -20.50
N HIS A 56 -2.44 -0.20 -20.24
CA HIS A 56 -3.73 -0.39 -20.91
C HIS A 56 -4.35 -1.77 -20.75
N SER A 57 -3.85 -2.64 -19.85
CA SER A 57 -4.43 -3.98 -19.67
C SER A 57 -5.85 -3.95 -19.15
N LEU A 58 -6.23 -2.92 -18.37
CA LEU A 58 -7.61 -2.73 -17.90
C LEU A 58 -8.55 -2.25 -19.02
N GLN A 59 -8.04 -1.56 -20.04
CA GLN A 59 -8.82 -1.14 -21.21
C GLN A 59 -8.93 -2.27 -22.25
N THR A 60 -7.82 -2.99 -22.49
CA THR A 60 -7.75 -4.08 -23.45
C THR A 60 -7.52 -5.41 -22.73
N GLN A 61 -8.60 -6.00 -22.25
CA GLN A 61 -8.59 -7.25 -21.51
C GLN A 61 -8.33 -8.44 -22.45
N ARG A 62 -7.27 -9.20 -22.20
CA ARG A 62 -6.93 -10.42 -22.96
C ARG A 62 -6.57 -11.56 -22.01
N PRO A 63 -7.17 -12.75 -22.16
CA PRO A 63 -6.80 -13.91 -21.34
C PRO A 63 -5.39 -14.42 -21.67
N PRO A 64 -4.73 -15.16 -20.76
CA PRO A 64 -5.23 -15.58 -19.45
C PRO A 64 -5.25 -14.41 -18.44
N PHE A 65 -6.16 -14.50 -17.47
CA PHE A 65 -6.25 -13.56 -16.35
C PHE A 65 -5.62 -14.18 -15.10
N ASP A 66 -4.78 -13.41 -14.42
CA ASP A 66 -4.01 -13.81 -13.25
C ASP A 66 -3.69 -12.58 -12.37
N ALA A 67 -2.82 -12.74 -11.37
CA ALA A 67 -2.43 -11.65 -10.48
C ALA A 67 -1.77 -10.44 -11.18
N LYS A 68 -1.15 -10.61 -12.36
CA LYS A 68 -0.53 -9.52 -13.13
C LYS A 68 -1.46 -8.94 -14.19
N ASN A 69 -2.54 -9.65 -14.52
CA ASN A 69 -3.55 -9.26 -15.49
C ASN A 69 -4.95 -9.63 -14.95
N PRO A 70 -5.50 -8.88 -13.99
CA PRO A 70 -6.80 -9.19 -13.41
C PRO A 70 -7.93 -8.99 -14.43
N PHE A 71 -9.00 -9.78 -14.27
CA PHE A 71 -10.22 -9.62 -15.05
C PHE A 71 -11.14 -8.57 -14.42
N LEU A 72 -11.63 -7.61 -15.19
CA LEU A 72 -12.64 -6.65 -14.76
C LEU A 72 -14.04 -7.27 -14.80
N ALA A 73 -14.36 -8.08 -13.79
CA ALA A 73 -15.65 -8.75 -13.65
C ALA A 73 -16.78 -7.78 -13.26
N PRO A 74 -17.85 -7.64 -14.05
CA PRO A 74 -19.04 -6.89 -13.67
C PRO A 74 -19.72 -7.47 -12.41
N ILE A 75 -20.23 -6.60 -11.54
CA ILE A 75 -21.04 -7.02 -10.40
C ILE A 75 -22.49 -7.20 -10.86
N LYS A 76 -22.99 -8.44 -10.82
CA LYS A 76 -24.39 -8.79 -11.18
C LYS A 76 -25.35 -8.64 -10.00
N VAL A 77 -24.89 -8.99 -8.80
CA VAL A 77 -25.67 -8.92 -7.57
C VAL A 77 -24.81 -8.31 -6.48
N ASN A 78 -25.40 -7.41 -5.70
CA ASN A 78 -24.82 -6.88 -4.47
C ASN A 78 -25.96 -6.63 -3.48
N ARG A 79 -26.09 -7.49 -2.47
CA ARG A 79 -27.20 -7.41 -1.51
C ARG A 79 -26.78 -7.75 -0.10
N GLU A 80 -27.43 -7.10 0.86
CA GLU A 80 -27.28 -7.36 2.28
C GLU A 80 -27.90 -8.73 2.65
N LEU A 81 -27.20 -9.47 3.50
CA LEU A 81 -27.62 -10.76 4.06
C LEU A 81 -28.19 -10.61 5.46
N HIS A 82 -27.67 -9.69 6.26
CA HIS A 82 -28.22 -9.42 7.58
C HIS A 82 -29.54 -8.64 7.45
N LYS A 83 -30.53 -9.02 8.26
CA LYS A 83 -31.84 -8.34 8.29
C LYS A 83 -31.95 -7.32 9.43
N ALA A 84 -31.02 -7.35 10.37
CA ALA A 84 -30.94 -6.48 11.54
C ALA A 84 -29.54 -6.59 12.18
N GLY A 85 -29.23 -5.66 13.09
CA GLY A 85 -27.98 -5.59 13.84
C GLY A 85 -26.99 -4.55 13.30
N ASP A 86 -25.86 -4.41 13.99
CA ASP A 86 -24.89 -3.31 13.76
C ASP A 86 -23.79 -3.66 12.75
N ARG A 87 -23.79 -4.88 12.21
CA ARG A 87 -22.81 -5.38 11.22
C ARG A 87 -23.48 -5.59 9.88
N SER A 88 -22.77 -5.26 8.81
CA SER A 88 -23.20 -5.55 7.43
C SER A 88 -22.53 -6.82 6.90
N CYS A 89 -23.29 -7.70 6.26
CA CYS A 89 -22.75 -8.87 5.57
C CYS A 89 -23.33 -8.94 4.17
N MET A 90 -22.47 -8.83 3.16
CA MET A 90 -22.88 -8.73 1.77
C MET A 90 -22.73 -10.06 1.03
N HIS A 91 -23.68 -10.33 0.15
CA HIS A 91 -23.56 -11.31 -0.92
C HIS A 91 -23.35 -10.58 -2.23
N VAL A 92 -22.23 -10.89 -2.89
CA VAL A 92 -21.81 -10.26 -4.15
C VAL A 92 -21.57 -11.34 -5.21
N GLU A 93 -22.06 -11.11 -6.42
CA GLU A 93 -21.85 -12.01 -7.56
C GLU A 93 -21.09 -11.30 -8.68
N PHE A 94 -19.95 -11.87 -9.07
CA PHE A 94 -19.08 -11.36 -10.11
C PHE A 94 -19.28 -12.17 -11.39
N ASP A 95 -19.56 -11.49 -12.49
CA ASP A 95 -19.68 -12.10 -13.81
C ASP A 95 -18.31 -12.36 -14.42
N ILE A 96 -18.00 -13.63 -14.68
CA ILE A 96 -16.75 -14.07 -15.30
C ILE A 96 -16.98 -14.61 -16.72
N GLU A 97 -18.15 -14.40 -17.31
CA GLU A 97 -18.43 -14.79 -18.69
C GLU A 97 -17.40 -14.19 -19.66
N GLY A 98 -16.97 -14.97 -20.66
CA GLY A 98 -15.95 -14.56 -21.62
C GLY A 98 -14.50 -14.52 -21.09
N SER A 99 -14.29 -14.58 -19.78
CA SER A 99 -12.94 -14.53 -19.18
C SER A 99 -12.11 -15.80 -19.42
N LYS A 100 -12.78 -16.94 -19.68
CA LYS A 100 -12.21 -18.30 -19.70
C LYS A 100 -11.62 -18.77 -18.36
N MET A 101 -11.85 -18.03 -17.27
CA MET A 101 -11.46 -18.47 -15.92
C MET A 101 -12.25 -19.72 -15.51
N ARG A 102 -11.63 -20.53 -14.67
CA ARG A 102 -12.23 -21.76 -14.10
C ARG A 102 -11.99 -21.73 -12.60
N TYR A 103 -12.94 -22.26 -11.85
CA TYR A 103 -12.85 -22.38 -10.41
C TYR A 103 -13.60 -23.63 -9.94
N GLU A 104 -13.29 -24.09 -8.73
CA GLU A 104 -14.02 -25.12 -8.01
C GLU A 104 -14.51 -24.58 -6.66
N ALA A 105 -15.50 -25.25 -6.06
CA ALA A 105 -15.95 -24.89 -4.72
C ALA A 105 -14.80 -25.11 -3.71
N GLY A 106 -14.46 -24.07 -2.94
CA GLY A 106 -13.32 -24.06 -2.03
C GLY A 106 -12.13 -23.23 -2.52
N ASP A 107 -12.13 -22.80 -3.78
CA ASP A 107 -11.15 -21.83 -4.29
C ASP A 107 -11.36 -20.42 -3.68
N HIS A 108 -10.41 -19.51 -3.97
CA HIS A 108 -10.44 -18.13 -3.51
C HIS A 108 -10.53 -17.15 -4.68
N LEU A 109 -11.30 -16.09 -4.50
CA LEU A 109 -11.29 -14.90 -5.37
C LEU A 109 -10.38 -13.85 -4.76
N ALA A 110 -9.41 -13.37 -5.52
CA ALA A 110 -8.57 -12.23 -5.16
C ALA A 110 -9.07 -10.97 -5.87
N MET A 111 -9.33 -9.89 -5.12
CA MET A 111 -9.79 -8.61 -5.67
C MET A 111 -8.80 -7.51 -5.38
N TYR A 112 -8.45 -6.71 -6.40
CA TYR A 112 -7.68 -5.48 -6.23
C TYR A 112 -8.62 -4.35 -5.82
N PRO A 113 -8.54 -3.84 -4.58
CA PRO A 113 -9.38 -2.73 -4.14
C PRO A 113 -8.86 -1.41 -4.68
N VAL A 114 -9.64 -0.35 -4.45
CA VAL A 114 -9.21 1.04 -4.60
C VAL A 114 -9.38 1.74 -3.27
N ASN A 115 -8.46 2.63 -2.92
CA ASN A 115 -8.58 3.42 -1.70
C ASN A 115 -9.72 4.45 -1.81
N ASP A 116 -10.22 4.86 -0.65
CA ASP A 116 -11.20 5.92 -0.54
C ASP A 116 -10.66 7.25 -1.11
N ARG A 117 -11.48 7.91 -1.92
CA ARG A 117 -11.09 9.14 -2.62
C ARG A 117 -10.79 10.27 -1.63
N ASP A 118 -11.64 10.45 -0.61
CA ASP A 118 -11.49 11.56 0.33
C ASP A 118 -10.22 11.39 1.17
N LEU A 119 -9.86 10.15 1.50
CA LEU A 119 -8.60 9.83 2.16
C LEU A 119 -7.38 10.16 1.28
N VAL A 120 -7.43 9.84 -0.02
CA VAL A 120 -6.39 10.22 -1.00
C VAL A 120 -6.25 11.73 -1.11
N GLU A 121 -7.36 12.47 -1.26
CA GLU A 121 -7.33 13.95 -1.32
C GLU A 121 -6.75 14.55 -0.04
N ARG A 122 -7.08 13.96 1.11
CA ARG A 122 -6.61 14.44 2.40
C ARG A 122 -5.11 14.27 2.56
N LEU A 123 -4.58 13.10 2.18
CA LEU A 123 -3.14 12.86 2.17
C LEU A 123 -2.42 13.83 1.24
N GLY A 124 -2.97 14.09 0.04
CA GLY A 124 -2.43 15.10 -0.88
C GLY A 124 -2.34 16.50 -0.26
N LYS A 125 -3.38 16.93 0.45
CA LYS A 125 -3.40 18.22 1.16
C LYS A 125 -2.38 18.29 2.28
N LEU A 126 -2.24 17.24 3.10
CA LEU A 126 -1.29 17.18 4.20
C LEU A 126 0.17 17.26 3.72
N CYS A 127 0.45 16.69 2.54
CA CYS A 127 1.75 16.79 1.87
C CYS A 127 1.90 18.03 0.99
N ASN A 128 0.90 18.92 0.93
CA ASN A 128 0.86 20.10 0.06
C ASN A 128 1.22 19.80 -1.42
N ALA A 129 0.64 18.73 -1.97
CA ALA A 129 0.97 18.23 -3.30
C ALA A 129 -0.17 18.39 -4.31
N ASP A 130 0.19 18.63 -5.58
CA ASP A 130 -0.73 18.50 -6.70
C ASP A 130 -0.82 17.02 -7.12
N LEU A 131 -1.97 16.40 -6.82
CA LEU A 131 -2.20 14.99 -7.07
C LEU A 131 -2.26 14.60 -8.56
N GLU A 132 -2.43 15.58 -9.46
CA GLU A 132 -2.40 15.35 -10.91
C GLU A 132 -0.99 15.35 -11.51
N THR A 133 0.04 15.66 -10.70
CA THR A 133 1.43 15.65 -11.16
C THR A 133 1.82 14.26 -11.65
N ILE A 134 2.28 14.19 -12.90
CA ILE A 134 2.74 12.97 -13.55
C ILE A 134 4.21 12.76 -13.19
N PHE A 135 4.54 11.58 -12.66
CA PHE A 135 5.88 11.28 -12.17
C PHE A 135 6.28 9.82 -12.36
N SER A 136 7.58 9.58 -12.21
CA SER A 136 8.19 8.26 -12.03
C SER A 136 9.13 8.28 -10.82
N LEU A 137 9.09 7.23 -10.01
CA LEU A 137 10.12 6.93 -9.02
C LEU A 137 11.10 5.91 -9.60
N ILE A 138 12.31 6.34 -9.91
CA ILE A 138 13.32 5.53 -10.59
C ILE A 138 14.32 5.02 -9.56
N ASN A 139 14.53 3.70 -9.49
CA ASN A 139 15.47 3.11 -8.55
C ASN A 139 16.88 3.70 -8.75
N THR A 140 17.51 4.12 -7.66
CA THR A 140 18.88 4.68 -7.69
C THR A 140 19.92 3.59 -7.95
N ASP A 141 19.60 2.33 -7.60
CA ASP A 141 20.35 1.16 -8.02
C ASP A 141 20.00 0.80 -9.48
N THR A 142 20.94 1.09 -10.39
CA THR A 142 20.79 0.83 -11.82
C THR A 142 20.77 -0.65 -12.18
N ASP A 143 21.29 -1.52 -11.32
CA ASP A 143 21.37 -2.97 -11.55
C ASP A 143 20.13 -3.71 -11.03
N SER A 144 19.36 -3.09 -10.13
CA SER A 144 18.09 -3.63 -9.62
C SER A 144 17.10 -3.95 -10.75
N SER A 145 16.49 -5.14 -10.71
CA SER A 145 15.38 -5.50 -11.61
C SER A 145 14.09 -4.76 -11.29
N LYS A 146 13.95 -4.25 -10.06
CA LYS A 146 12.80 -3.46 -9.61
C LYS A 146 13.07 -1.98 -9.90
N LYS A 147 12.83 -1.58 -11.15
CA LYS A 147 13.08 -0.20 -11.62
C LYS A 147 12.21 0.87 -10.96
N HIS A 148 11.02 0.47 -10.51
CA HIS A 148 10.02 1.35 -9.88
C HIS A 148 9.36 0.64 -8.69
N PRO A 149 8.83 1.38 -7.69
CA PRO A 149 8.11 0.78 -6.57
C PRO A 149 6.75 0.22 -7.00
N PHE A 150 6.12 0.85 -7.98
CA PHE A 150 4.83 0.54 -8.60
C PHE A 150 4.84 0.95 -10.09
N PRO A 151 3.80 0.65 -10.88
CA PRO A 151 3.77 1.03 -12.29
C PRO A 151 3.93 2.54 -12.52
N CYS A 152 4.91 2.92 -13.35
CA CYS A 152 5.26 4.30 -13.70
C CYS A 152 5.45 4.44 -15.22
N PRO A 153 5.25 5.64 -15.81
CA PRO A 153 4.82 6.87 -15.16
C PRO A 153 3.34 6.84 -14.77
N THR A 154 2.98 7.58 -13.73
CA THR A 154 1.60 7.68 -13.21
C THR A 154 1.40 9.00 -12.47
N THR A 155 0.17 9.33 -12.05
CA THR A 155 -0.10 10.50 -11.19
C THR A 155 -0.04 10.12 -9.72
N TYR A 156 0.24 11.06 -8.82
CA TYR A 156 0.18 10.78 -7.37
C TYR A 156 -1.20 10.27 -6.97
N ARG A 157 -2.28 10.84 -7.53
CA ARG A 157 -3.65 10.35 -7.33
C ARG A 157 -3.76 8.87 -7.64
N THR A 158 -3.33 8.45 -8.83
CA THR A 158 -3.41 7.06 -9.27
C THR A 158 -2.59 6.15 -8.36
N ALA A 159 -1.36 6.56 -8.01
CA ALA A 159 -0.50 5.78 -7.12
C ALA A 159 -1.14 5.56 -5.74
N LEU A 160 -1.68 6.61 -5.13
CA LEU A 160 -2.34 6.55 -3.84
C LEU A 160 -3.69 5.82 -3.90
N THR A 161 -4.36 5.79 -5.05
CA THR A 161 -5.68 5.15 -5.20
C THR A 161 -5.54 3.64 -5.44
N HIS A 162 -4.57 3.22 -6.26
CA HIS A 162 -4.49 1.85 -6.79
C HIS A 162 -3.26 1.05 -6.35
N TYR A 163 -2.16 1.71 -6.00
CA TYR A 163 -0.87 1.03 -5.84
C TYR A 163 -0.34 0.98 -4.43
N LEU A 164 -0.74 1.93 -3.58
CA LEU A 164 -0.19 2.12 -2.24
C LEU A 164 -1.25 1.84 -1.17
N GLU A 165 -0.83 1.21 -0.10
CA GLU A 165 -1.67 0.93 1.05
C GLU A 165 -1.60 2.11 2.04
N ILE A 166 -2.54 3.03 1.90
CA ILE A 166 -2.61 4.25 2.72
C ILE A 166 -3.35 4.05 4.04
N THR A 167 -4.00 2.88 4.23
CA THR A 167 -4.71 2.53 5.47
C THR A 167 -3.91 1.62 6.40
N ALA A 168 -2.75 1.13 5.96
CA ALA A 168 -1.86 0.36 6.83
C ALA A 168 -1.33 1.22 7.98
N LEU A 169 -1.14 0.55 9.12
CA LEU A 169 -0.44 1.10 10.26
C LEU A 169 1.03 1.34 9.89
N PRO A 170 1.54 2.60 9.97
CA PRO A 170 2.92 2.88 9.63
C PRO A 170 3.87 2.09 10.51
N ARG A 171 4.87 1.47 9.88
CA ARG A 171 5.96 0.79 10.58
C ARG A 171 6.92 1.82 11.17
N THR A 172 7.70 1.42 12.18
CA THR A 172 8.61 2.34 12.90
C THR A 172 9.63 3.01 11.98
N HIS A 173 10.11 2.32 10.94
CA HIS A 173 11.02 2.93 9.97
C HIS A 173 10.35 4.07 9.16
N ILE A 174 9.06 3.96 8.82
CA ILE A 174 8.33 5.04 8.13
C ILE A 174 8.23 6.25 9.04
N LEU A 175 7.89 6.05 10.32
CA LEU A 175 7.79 7.12 11.30
C LEU A 175 9.13 7.82 11.55
N LYS A 176 10.23 7.06 11.54
CA LYS A 176 11.59 7.59 11.63
C LYS A 176 11.95 8.49 10.45
N GLU A 177 11.56 8.09 9.23
CA GLU A 177 11.74 8.91 8.01
C GLU A 177 10.87 10.18 8.05
N LEU A 178 9.62 10.06 8.49
CA LEU A 178 8.70 11.19 8.64
C LEU A 178 9.19 12.24 9.67
N ALA A 179 9.91 11.80 10.71
CA ALA A 179 10.47 12.70 11.73
C ALA A 179 11.40 13.77 11.15
N GLU A 180 12.10 13.48 10.05
CA GLU A 180 12.99 14.45 9.41
C GLU A 180 12.26 15.57 8.65
N TYR A 181 10.95 15.40 8.44
CA TYR A 181 10.09 16.40 7.81
C TYR A 181 9.27 17.21 8.82
N CYS A 182 9.54 17.06 10.12
CA CYS A 182 8.93 17.87 11.17
C CYS A 182 9.70 19.18 11.35
N THR A 183 8.99 20.31 11.33
CA THR A 183 9.59 21.63 11.58
C THR A 183 9.70 21.97 13.07
N GLU A 184 8.91 21.33 13.93
CA GLU A 184 8.93 21.51 15.38
C GLU A 184 9.71 20.38 16.06
N GLU A 185 10.68 20.72 16.91
CA GLU A 185 11.56 19.71 17.55
C GLU A 185 10.76 18.73 18.42
N LYS A 186 9.72 19.20 19.11
CA LYS A 186 8.85 18.35 19.94
C LYS A 186 8.20 17.20 19.14
N ASP A 187 7.83 17.47 17.88
CA ASP A 187 7.11 16.53 17.01
C ASP A 187 8.11 15.54 16.41
N LYS A 188 9.29 16.05 16.03
CA LYS A 188 10.45 15.26 15.61
C LYS A 188 10.90 14.28 16.69
N GLU A 189 11.08 14.76 17.91
CA GLU A 189 11.45 13.96 19.08
C GLU A 189 10.37 12.92 19.39
N PHE A 190 9.09 13.28 19.30
CA PHE A 190 7.99 12.34 19.51
C PHE A 190 8.01 11.20 18.48
N LEU A 191 8.12 11.50 17.18
CA LEU A 191 8.19 10.48 16.13
C LEU A 191 9.44 9.58 16.29
N ARG A 192 10.59 10.16 16.62
CA ARG A 192 11.81 9.39 16.91
C ARG A 192 11.66 8.51 18.16
N PHE A 193 11.01 9.01 19.20
CA PHE A 193 10.76 8.28 20.45
C PHE A 193 9.88 7.05 20.21
N ILE A 194 8.74 7.20 19.55
CA ILE A 194 7.84 6.06 19.27
C ILE A 194 8.43 5.10 18.23
N SER A 195 9.39 5.55 17.43
CA SER A 195 10.12 4.69 16.47
C SER A 195 11.34 3.99 17.10
N SER A 196 11.67 4.31 18.35
CA SER A 196 12.82 3.76 19.04
C SER A 196 12.60 2.32 19.49
N THR A 197 13.69 1.65 19.86
CA THR A 197 13.63 0.27 20.36
C THR A 197 13.56 0.19 21.88
N ALA A 198 13.56 1.34 22.57
CA ALA A 198 13.37 1.44 24.00
C ALA A 198 11.98 0.91 24.42
N PRO A 199 11.85 0.24 25.58
CA PRO A 199 10.57 -0.30 26.04
C PRO A 199 9.43 0.72 26.08
N GLU A 200 9.72 1.94 26.54
CA GLU A 200 8.75 3.04 26.63
C GLU A 200 8.31 3.53 25.25
N GLY A 201 9.25 3.62 24.29
CA GLY A 201 8.96 3.97 22.90
C GLY A 201 8.08 2.93 22.22
N LYS A 202 8.40 1.64 22.39
CA LYS A 202 7.58 0.53 21.88
C LYS A 202 6.18 0.52 22.48
N ALA A 203 6.07 0.70 23.79
CA ALA A 203 4.77 0.80 24.46
C ALA A 203 3.95 1.98 23.91
N LYS A 204 4.61 3.13 23.66
CA LYS A 204 3.92 4.28 23.08
C LYS A 204 3.51 4.08 21.63
N TYR A 205 4.32 3.40 20.82
CA TYR A 205 3.96 2.98 19.47
C TYR A 205 2.75 2.03 19.46
N GLN A 206 2.72 1.05 20.36
CA GLN A 206 1.58 0.15 20.52
C GLN A 206 0.30 0.94 20.82
N GLU A 207 0.34 1.79 21.85
CA GLU A 207 -0.82 2.61 22.28
C GLU A 207 -1.29 3.57 21.18
N TRP A 208 -0.35 4.34 20.61
CA TRP A 208 -0.69 5.46 19.74
C TRP A 208 -0.94 5.03 18.29
N ILE A 209 -0.20 4.04 17.75
CA ILE A 209 -0.40 3.57 16.38
C ILE A 209 -1.31 2.36 16.32
N GLN A 210 -0.97 1.28 17.04
CA GLN A 210 -1.62 -0.01 16.83
C GLN A 210 -3.00 -0.07 17.46
N ASP A 211 -3.10 0.22 18.76
CA ASP A 211 -4.36 0.10 19.51
C ASP A 211 -5.38 1.14 19.03
N SER A 212 -4.90 2.31 18.62
CA SER A 212 -5.73 3.38 18.07
C SER A 212 -5.94 3.28 16.55
N SER A 213 -5.36 2.27 15.88
CA SER A 213 -5.47 2.05 14.44
C SER A 213 -5.13 3.28 13.58
N ARG A 214 -4.05 4.00 13.92
CA ARG A 214 -3.62 5.20 13.17
C ARG A 214 -2.87 4.80 11.89
N ASN A 215 -3.40 5.24 10.75
CA ASN A 215 -2.72 5.17 9.46
C ASN A 215 -1.86 6.42 9.23
N VAL A 216 -1.17 6.51 8.09
CA VAL A 216 -0.29 7.66 7.77
C VAL A 216 -1.04 9.00 7.76
N VAL A 217 -2.31 9.02 7.34
CA VAL A 217 -3.12 10.24 7.32
C VAL A 217 -3.38 10.73 8.73
N HIS A 218 -3.81 9.83 9.64
CA HIS A 218 -4.01 10.17 11.05
C HIS A 218 -2.72 10.68 11.71
N VAL A 219 -1.55 10.11 11.38
CA VAL A 219 -0.26 10.56 11.91
C VAL A 219 0.05 11.99 11.46
N LEU A 220 -0.16 12.32 10.18
CA LEU A 220 0.09 13.67 9.66
C LEU A 220 -0.96 14.69 10.14
N GLU A 221 -2.19 14.27 10.43
CA GLU A 221 -3.20 15.11 11.08
C GLU A 221 -2.84 15.45 12.53
N ASP A 222 -2.37 14.46 13.30
CA ASP A 222 -2.01 14.63 14.71
C ASP A 222 -0.67 15.36 14.89
N ILE A 223 0.20 15.37 13.87
CA ILE A 223 1.54 15.98 13.90
C ILE A 223 1.64 17.06 12.81
N PRO A 224 1.02 18.24 13.04
CA PRO A 224 0.85 19.25 12.01
C PRO A 224 2.15 19.91 11.54
N SER A 225 3.27 19.76 12.24
CA SER A 225 4.57 20.26 11.77
C SER A 225 5.26 19.32 10.76
N CYS A 226 4.74 18.09 10.58
CA CYS A 226 5.30 17.09 9.66
C CYS A 226 4.75 17.31 8.24
N HIS A 227 5.61 17.77 7.34
CA HIS A 227 5.26 18.04 5.94
C HIS A 227 6.18 17.26 4.98
N PRO A 228 6.01 15.92 4.89
CA PRO A 228 6.85 15.12 4.02
C PRO A 228 6.52 15.39 2.54
N PRO A 229 7.51 15.36 1.65
CA PRO A 229 7.26 15.42 0.22
C PRO A 229 6.52 14.14 -0.21
N ILE A 230 5.46 14.30 -1.01
CA ILE A 230 4.53 13.21 -1.35
C ILE A 230 5.21 12.04 -2.07
N ASP A 231 6.26 12.30 -2.84
CA ASP A 231 6.99 11.27 -3.57
C ASP A 231 7.80 10.37 -2.63
N HIS A 232 8.29 10.90 -1.51
CA HIS A 232 8.93 10.08 -0.49
C HIS A 232 7.88 9.28 0.30
N VAL A 233 6.71 9.86 0.58
CA VAL A 233 5.57 9.09 1.13
C VAL A 233 5.23 7.92 0.20
N CYS A 234 5.16 8.16 -1.12
CA CYS A 234 4.91 7.11 -2.10
C CYS A 234 6.02 6.02 -2.15
N GLU A 235 7.27 6.37 -1.86
CA GLU A 235 8.35 5.40 -1.73
C GLU A 235 8.24 4.55 -0.46
N LEU A 236 7.86 5.17 0.67
CA LEU A 236 7.83 4.53 1.99
C LEU A 236 6.61 3.62 2.18
N LEU A 237 5.45 3.98 1.60
CA LEU A 237 4.23 3.24 1.82
C LEU A 237 4.28 1.85 1.15
N PRO A 238 3.73 0.81 1.82
CA PRO A 238 3.68 -0.52 1.23
C PRO A 238 2.72 -0.57 0.04
N ARG A 239 2.88 -1.60 -0.80
CA ARG A 239 1.98 -1.83 -1.94
C ARG A 239 0.60 -2.27 -1.50
N LEU A 240 -0.44 -1.72 -2.13
CA LEU A 240 -1.83 -2.16 -1.98
C LEU A 240 -1.95 -3.62 -2.43
N GLN A 241 -2.35 -4.50 -1.52
CA GLN A 241 -2.46 -5.94 -1.76
C GLN A 241 -3.88 -6.32 -2.22
N PRO A 242 -4.03 -7.35 -3.05
CA PRO A 242 -5.35 -7.91 -3.31
C PRO A 242 -5.94 -8.53 -2.04
N ARG A 243 -7.26 -8.44 -1.88
CA ARG A 243 -8.01 -9.07 -0.77
C ARG A 243 -8.60 -10.38 -1.25
N TYR A 244 -8.36 -11.44 -0.48
CA TYR A 244 -8.82 -12.79 -0.79
C TYR A 244 -10.12 -13.08 -0.07
N TYR A 245 -11.07 -13.68 -0.80
CA TYR A 245 -12.35 -14.14 -0.29
C TYR A 245 -12.57 -15.59 -0.70
N SER A 246 -13.10 -16.41 0.20
CA SER A 246 -13.53 -17.76 -0.15
C SER A 246 -14.72 -17.67 -1.11
N ILE A 247 -14.67 -18.44 -2.21
CA ILE A 247 -15.76 -18.48 -3.17
C ILE A 247 -16.96 -19.21 -2.55
N SER A 248 -18.12 -18.55 -2.52
CA SER A 248 -19.37 -19.08 -1.92
C SER A 248 -20.33 -19.68 -2.94
N SER A 249 -19.85 -20.00 -4.15
CA SER A 249 -20.59 -20.69 -5.22
C SER A 249 -19.91 -22.00 -5.66
N SER A 250 -20.67 -22.86 -6.34
CA SER A 250 -20.15 -24.03 -7.04
C SER A 250 -20.17 -23.80 -8.55
N SER A 251 -19.04 -23.98 -9.23
CA SER A 251 -18.92 -23.83 -10.69
C SER A 251 -19.80 -24.81 -11.48
N LYS A 252 -20.22 -25.93 -10.87
CA LYS A 252 -21.19 -26.87 -11.45
C LYS A 252 -22.59 -26.27 -11.62
N LEU A 253 -22.96 -25.31 -10.76
CA LEU A 253 -24.24 -24.60 -10.83
C LEU A 253 -24.08 -23.18 -11.40
N HIS A 254 -22.95 -22.54 -11.12
CA HIS A 254 -22.63 -21.16 -11.49
C HIS A 254 -21.32 -21.10 -12.28
N PRO A 255 -21.26 -21.64 -13.52
CA PRO A 255 -20.01 -21.72 -14.28
C PRO A 255 -19.47 -20.37 -14.74
N THR A 256 -20.34 -19.35 -14.84
CA THR A 256 -20.01 -18.00 -15.34
C THR A 256 -20.13 -16.92 -14.27
N THR A 257 -20.44 -17.28 -13.02
CA THR A 257 -20.47 -16.32 -11.91
C THR A 257 -19.71 -16.86 -10.70
N VAL A 258 -18.96 -15.98 -10.04
CA VAL A 258 -18.24 -16.27 -8.80
C VAL A 258 -18.91 -15.49 -7.68
N HIS A 259 -19.29 -16.17 -6.61
CA HIS A 259 -19.97 -15.54 -5.47
C HIS A 259 -18.99 -15.30 -4.32
N VAL A 260 -19.20 -14.19 -3.60
CA VAL A 260 -18.49 -13.86 -2.38
C VAL A 260 -19.51 -13.53 -1.30
N THR A 261 -19.24 -14.03 -0.10
CA THR A 261 -19.94 -13.65 1.13
C THR A 261 -18.93 -13.05 2.09
N ALA A 262 -19.11 -11.78 2.46
CA ALA A 262 -18.16 -11.04 3.27
C ALA A 262 -18.86 -10.14 4.29
N VAL A 263 -18.23 -9.92 5.43
CA VAL A 263 -18.62 -8.88 6.39
C VAL A 263 -17.88 -7.60 6.01
N LEU A 264 -18.60 -6.47 6.00
CA LEU A 264 -18.02 -5.14 5.76
C LEU A 264 -17.56 -4.51 7.08
#